data_AF-A0A7C3LGU2-F1
#
_entry.id   AF-A0A7C3LGU2-F1
#
_cell.length_a   1.000
_cell.length_b   1.000
_cell.length_c   1.000
_cell.angle_alpha   90.00
_cell.angle_beta   90.00
_cell.angle_gamma   90.00
#
_symmetry.space_group_name_H-M   'P 1'
#
loop_
_entity.id
_entity.type
_entity.pdbx_description
1 polymer ?
#
loop_
_entity_poly.entity_id
_entity_poly.type
_entity_poly.pdbx_seq_one_letter_code
_entity_poly.pdbx_strand_id
1 'polypeptide(L)'
;FGLWGYAVGEVGLAAAVVTSMTFGIVVDDTVHFMSHYRAGRRALGLASPEAVRHAFAGAGRAMATTTLALVAGFLLLGLSGFEVNRSMGLLTAITLSCAMLTDWFLLPPLLMRFDRRG
;
A
#
# COMPACT_ATOMS: atom_id res chain seq x y z
N PHE A 1 -7.14 -11.95 4.27
CA PHE A 1 -7.64 -13.16 4.94
C PHE A 1 -8.98 -13.69 4.42
N GLY A 2 -9.97 -12.86 4.04
CA GLY A 2 -11.32 -13.34 3.66
C GLY A 2 -11.35 -14.36 2.50
N LEU A 3 -10.85 -13.99 1.32
CA LEU A 3 -10.84 -14.88 0.14
C LEU A 3 -9.94 -16.12 0.30
N TRP A 4 -8.85 -16.02 1.06
CA TRP A 4 -7.88 -17.11 1.26
C TRP A 4 -8.25 -18.08 2.39
N GLY A 5 -8.76 -17.56 3.52
CA GLY A 5 -9.31 -18.40 4.58
C GLY A 5 -10.49 -19.24 4.08
N TYR A 6 -11.23 -18.73 3.10
CA TYR A 6 -12.25 -19.49 2.37
C TYR A 6 -11.66 -20.52 1.37
N ALA A 7 -10.47 -20.27 0.79
CA ALA A 7 -9.91 -21.11 -0.27
C ALA A 7 -8.90 -22.18 0.18
N VAL A 8 -8.15 -21.98 1.28
CA VAL A 8 -6.99 -22.82 1.64
C VAL A 8 -7.02 -23.41 3.05
N GLY A 9 -7.84 -22.89 3.96
CA GLY A 9 -8.09 -23.49 5.29
C GLY A 9 -6.92 -23.42 6.30
N GLU A 10 -5.66 -23.37 5.87
CA GLU A 10 -4.50 -23.24 6.77
C GLU A 10 -3.93 -21.81 6.80
N VAL A 11 -4.15 -21.11 7.91
CA VAL A 11 -3.45 -19.87 8.26
C VAL A 11 -2.09 -20.25 8.87
N GLY A 12 -1.18 -20.74 8.03
CA GLY A 12 0.17 -21.16 8.46
C GLY A 12 1.16 -20.01 8.70
N LEU A 13 2.40 -20.36 9.08
CA LEU A 13 3.52 -19.42 9.32
C LEU A 13 3.74 -18.46 8.13
N ALA A 14 3.58 -18.98 6.91
CA ALA A 14 3.68 -18.24 5.67
C ALA A 14 2.72 -17.03 5.60
N ALA A 15 1.47 -17.21 6.03
CA ALA A 15 0.46 -16.16 6.03
C ALA A 15 0.79 -15.06 7.06
N ALA A 16 1.33 -15.44 8.23
CA ALA A 16 1.76 -14.48 9.25
C ALA A 16 2.94 -13.61 8.76
N VAL A 17 3.93 -14.23 8.11
CA VAL A 17 5.08 -13.51 7.52
C VAL A 17 4.63 -12.54 6.44
N VAL A 18 3.80 -13.00 5.49
CA VAL A 18 3.26 -12.15 4.42
C VAL A 18 2.48 -10.98 4.99
N THR A 19 1.65 -11.22 6.01
CA THR A 19 0.84 -10.18 6.63
C THR A 19 1.70 -9.12 7.31
N SER A 20 2.66 -9.54 8.14
CA SER A 20 3.57 -8.62 8.83
C SER A 20 4.36 -7.74 7.85
N MET A 21 4.93 -8.37 6.82
CA MET A 21 5.69 -7.68 5.79
C MET A 21 4.81 -6.71 4.99
N THR A 22 3.65 -7.16 4.52
CA THR A 22 2.75 -6.33 3.71
C THR A 22 2.25 -5.14 4.52
N PHE A 23 1.93 -5.34 5.80
CA PHE A 23 1.50 -4.25 6.68
C PHE A 23 2.59 -3.18 6.81
N GLY A 24 3.86 -3.60 6.96
CA GLY A 24 4.99 -2.67 7.01
C GLY A 24 5.11 -1.83 5.74
N ILE A 25 4.98 -2.46 4.56
CA ILE A 25 5.06 -1.76 3.27
C ILE A 25 3.91 -0.74 3.12
N VAL A 26 2.68 -1.15 3.41
CA VAL A 26 1.49 -0.28 3.26
C VAL A 26 1.55 0.91 4.22
N VAL A 27 2.00 0.69 5.45
CA VAL A 27 2.18 1.77 6.44
C VAL A 27 3.28 2.74 5.99
N ASP A 28 4.39 2.24 5.43
CA ASP A 28 5.46 3.08 4.89
C ASP A 28 4.97 3.97 3.74
N ASP A 29 4.26 3.38 2.77
CA ASP A 29 3.65 4.08 1.63
C ASP A 29 2.70 5.19 2.11
N THR A 30 1.84 4.89 3.09
CA THR A 30 0.93 5.87 3.70
C THR A 30 1.69 7.03 4.38
N VAL A 31 2.74 6.71 5.16
CA VAL A 31 3.55 7.71 5.86
C VAL A 31 4.29 8.59 4.85
N HIS A 32 4.82 8.00 3.77
CA HIS A 32 5.49 8.71 2.70
C HIS A 32 4.54 9.73 2.04
N PHE A 33 3.32 9.32 1.69
CA PHE A 33 2.30 10.22 1.16
C PHE A 33 1.92 11.33 2.16
N MET A 34 1.68 10.97 3.42
CA MET A 34 1.26 11.91 4.45
C MET A 34 2.34 12.95 4.77
N SER A 35 3.62 12.57 4.68
CA SER A 35 4.75 13.49 4.83
C SER A 35 4.72 14.58 3.76
N HIS A 36 4.54 14.22 2.49
CA HIS A 36 4.39 15.18 1.40
C HIS A 36 3.13 16.04 1.52
N TYR A 37 2.00 15.45 1.95
CA TYR A 37 0.77 16.21 2.22
C TYR A 37 0.98 17.26 3.32
N ARG A 38 1.58 16.86 4.44
CA ARG A 38 1.88 17.76 5.56
C ARG A 38 2.87 18.85 5.18
N ALA A 39 3.88 18.53 4.35
CA ALA A 39 4.79 19.52 3.80
C ALA A 39 4.03 20.55 2.94
N GLY A 40 3.12 20.10 2.07
CA GLY A 40 2.26 20.99 1.27
C GLY A 40 1.36 21.89 2.13
N ARG A 41 0.77 21.35 3.21
CA ARG A 41 -0.07 22.12 4.14
C ARG A 41 0.72 23.13 4.97
N ARG A 42 1.84 22.70 5.58
CA ARG A 42 2.58 23.50 6.58
C ARG A 42 3.67 24.38 5.99
N ALA A 43 4.43 23.89 5.01
CA ALA A 43 5.54 24.64 4.43
C ALA A 43 5.07 25.57 3.29
N LEU A 44 4.04 25.16 2.54
CA LEU A 44 3.54 25.91 1.38
C LEU A 44 2.18 26.59 1.62
N GLY A 45 1.52 26.33 2.77
CA GLY A 45 0.23 26.94 3.10
C GLY A 45 -0.92 26.54 2.18
N LEU A 46 -0.79 25.44 1.42
CA LEU A 46 -1.76 25.04 0.40
C LEU A 46 -3.11 24.65 1.00
N ALA A 47 -4.19 24.92 0.27
CA ALA A 47 -5.50 24.40 0.63
C ALA A 47 -5.51 22.86 0.59
N SER A 48 -6.36 22.21 1.39
CA SER A 48 -6.44 20.74 1.47
C SER A 48 -6.46 20.03 0.10
N PRO A 49 -7.26 20.46 -0.90
CA PRO A 49 -7.24 19.84 -2.24
C PRO A 49 -5.91 20.01 -2.99
N GLU A 50 -5.26 21.15 -2.82
CA GLU A 50 -3.99 21.46 -3.47
C GLU A 50 -2.83 20.70 -2.83
N ALA A 51 -2.85 20.55 -1.51
CA ALA A 51 -1.88 19.73 -0.78
C ALA A 51 -2.00 18.25 -1.14
N VAL A 52 -3.22 17.73 -1.37
CA VAL A 52 -3.42 16.37 -1.91
C VAL A 52 -2.79 16.24 -3.30
N ARG A 53 -3.04 17.19 -4.21
CA ARG A 53 -2.43 17.19 -5.54
C ARG A 53 -0.91 17.25 -5.49
N HIS A 54 -0.36 18.06 -4.58
CA HIS A 54 1.08 18.16 -4.36
C HIS A 54 1.67 16.83 -3.87
N ALA A 55 0.99 16.17 -2.91
CA ALA A 55 1.39 14.86 -2.42
C ALA A 55 1.33 13.78 -3.51
N PHE A 56 0.30 13.77 -4.37
CA PHE A 56 0.23 12.86 -5.51
C PHE A 56 1.36 13.09 -6.53
N ALA A 57 1.68 14.36 -6.82
CA ALA A 57 2.72 14.69 -7.78
C ALA A 57 4.12 14.29 -7.28
N GLY A 58 4.38 14.42 -5.98
CA GLY A 58 5.64 14.04 -5.35
C GLY A 58 5.71 12.56 -4.95
N ALA A 59 4.92 12.18 -3.95
CA ALA A 59 4.94 10.84 -3.36
C ALA A 59 4.26 9.78 -4.24
N GLY A 60 3.18 10.14 -4.94
CA GLY A 60 2.36 9.18 -5.68
C GLY A 60 3.13 8.42 -6.77
N ARG A 61 4.03 9.09 -7.50
CA ARG A 61 4.89 8.43 -8.50
C ARG A 61 5.90 7.49 -7.85
N ALA A 62 6.50 7.90 -6.73
CA ALA A 62 7.47 7.08 -6.00
C ALA A 62 6.81 5.79 -5.47
N MET A 63 5.65 5.92 -4.81
CA MET A 63 4.85 4.79 -4.33
C MET A 63 4.48 3.83 -5.47
N ALA A 64 4.03 4.34 -6.62
CA ALA A 64 3.72 3.46 -7.76
C ALA A 64 4.93 2.64 -8.21
N THR A 65 6.10 3.27 -8.31
CA THR A 65 7.31 2.57 -8.76
C THR A 65 7.77 1.50 -7.77
N THR A 66 7.71 1.77 -6.47
CA THR A 66 8.08 0.81 -5.42
C THR A 66 7.07 -0.33 -5.35
N THR A 67 5.77 -0.04 -5.35
CA THR A 67 4.74 -1.09 -5.33
C THR A 67 4.83 -1.97 -6.57
N LEU A 68 4.97 -1.41 -7.78
CA LEU A 68 5.09 -2.21 -9.00
C LEU A 68 6.33 -3.10 -9.00
N ALA A 69 7.47 -2.60 -8.51
CA ALA A 69 8.69 -3.40 -8.37
C ALA A 69 8.48 -4.56 -7.38
N LEU A 70 7.82 -4.31 -6.24
CA LEU A 70 7.51 -5.34 -5.26
C LEU A 70 6.52 -6.37 -5.81
N VAL A 71 5.43 -5.93 -6.43
CA VAL A 71 4.45 -6.80 -7.08
C VAL A 71 5.12 -7.70 -8.10
N ALA A 72 5.97 -7.16 -8.98
CA ALA A 72 6.73 -7.96 -9.94
C ALA A 72 7.65 -8.99 -9.25
N GLY A 73 8.37 -8.60 -8.19
CA GLY A 73 9.21 -9.52 -7.41
C GLY A 73 8.42 -10.65 -6.75
N PHE A 74 7.26 -10.35 -6.17
CA PHE A 74 6.39 -11.35 -5.56
C PHE A 74 5.67 -12.23 -6.59
N LEU A 75 5.35 -11.72 -7.78
CA LEU A 75 4.86 -12.54 -8.89
C LEU A 75 5.92 -13.53 -9.36
N LEU A 76 7.19 -13.12 -9.46
CA LEU A 76 8.30 -14.03 -9.75
C LEU A 76 8.47 -15.10 -8.66
N LEU A 77 8.34 -14.72 -7.39
CA LEU A 77 8.31 -15.68 -6.27
C LEU A 77 7.11 -16.65 -6.40
N GLY A 78 5.98 -16.15 -6.89
CA GLY A 78 4.76 -16.90 -7.19
C GLY A 78 4.94 -18.00 -8.24
N LEU A 79 5.96 -17.88 -9.11
CA LEU A 79 6.31 -18.90 -10.11
C LEU A 79 7.19 -20.03 -9.54
N SER A 80 7.54 -19.98 -8.26
CA SER A 80 8.33 -21.02 -7.60
C SER A 80 7.61 -22.37 -7.57
N GLY A 81 8.35 -23.46 -7.75
CA GLY A 81 7.83 -24.83 -7.62
C GLY A 81 7.55 -25.27 -6.17
N PHE A 82 7.86 -24.43 -5.18
CA PHE A 82 7.58 -24.69 -3.78
C PHE A 82 6.24 -24.04 -3.38
N GLU A 83 5.27 -24.85 -2.94
CA GLU A 83 3.87 -24.42 -2.70
C GLU A 83 3.75 -23.22 -1.75
N VAL A 84 4.61 -23.18 -0.73
CA VAL A 84 4.67 -22.06 0.23
C VAL A 84 5.07 -20.75 -0.47
N ASN A 85 6.13 -20.78 -1.29
CA ASN A 85 6.60 -19.60 -2.00
C ASN A 85 5.59 -19.13 -3.05
N ARG A 86 4.96 -20.08 -3.76
CA ARG A 86 3.92 -19.81 -4.75
C ARG A 86 2.74 -19.07 -4.12
N SER A 87 2.22 -19.62 -3.03
CA SER A 87 1.10 -19.03 -2.29
C SER A 87 1.45 -17.67 -1.69
N MET A 88 2.63 -17.54 -1.06
CA MET A 88 3.09 -16.28 -0.47
C MET A 88 3.27 -15.19 -1.55
N GLY A 89 3.91 -15.52 -2.67
CA GLY A 89 4.15 -14.59 -3.77
C GLY A 89 2.86 -14.04 -4.36
N LEU A 90 1.91 -14.93 -4.73
CA LEU A 90 0.63 -14.52 -5.29
C LEU A 90 -0.19 -13.68 -4.30
N LEU A 91 -0.25 -14.09 -3.03
CA LEU A 91 -1.00 -13.35 -2.00
C LEU A 91 -0.44 -11.96 -1.77
N THR A 92 0.88 -11.84 -1.68
CA THR A 92 1.54 -10.56 -1.43
C THR A 92 1.36 -9.62 -2.62
N ALA A 93 1.52 -10.14 -3.85
CA ALA A 93 1.31 -9.37 -5.07
C ALA A 93 -0.12 -8.80 -5.16
N ILE A 94 -1.14 -9.62 -4.89
CA ILE A 94 -2.55 -9.17 -4.87
C ILE A 94 -2.76 -8.13 -3.77
N THR A 95 -2.25 -8.39 -2.56
CA THR A 95 -2.46 -7.50 -1.41
C THR A 95 -1.82 -6.13 -1.64
N LEU A 96 -0.58 -6.07 -2.12
CA LEU A 96 0.10 -4.82 -2.46
C LEU A 96 -0.62 -4.05 -3.57
N SER A 97 -1.10 -4.76 -4.60
CA SER A 97 -1.88 -4.13 -5.67
C SER A 97 -3.18 -3.50 -5.14
N CYS A 98 -3.91 -4.22 -4.30
CA CYS A 98 -5.12 -3.69 -3.65
C CYS A 98 -4.81 -2.55 -2.68
N ALA A 99 -3.69 -2.61 -1.96
CA ALA A 99 -3.30 -1.58 -1.01
C ALA A 99 -2.97 -0.26 -1.72
N MET A 100 -2.18 -0.30 -2.80
CA MET A 100 -1.88 0.88 -3.60
C MET A 100 -3.14 1.54 -4.19
N LEU A 101 -4.10 0.74 -4.66
CA LEU A 101 -5.40 1.27 -5.07
C LEU A 101 -6.13 1.93 -3.88
N THR A 102 -6.15 1.26 -2.73
CA THR A 102 -6.79 1.80 -1.53
C THR A 102 -6.12 3.12 -1.09
N ASP A 103 -4.80 3.22 -1.13
CA ASP A 103 -4.09 4.44 -0.78
C ASP A 103 -4.39 5.57 -1.76
N TRP A 104 -4.51 5.27 -3.06
CA TRP A 104 -4.85 6.29 -4.04
C TRP A 104 -6.30 6.74 -4.01
N PHE A 105 -7.25 5.85 -3.70
CA PHE A 105 -8.68 6.18 -3.70
C PHE A 105 -9.19 6.63 -2.33
N LEU A 106 -8.69 6.04 -1.25
CA LEU A 106 -9.23 6.23 0.11
C LEU A 106 -8.46 7.30 0.89
N LEU A 107 -7.13 7.34 0.77
CA LEU A 107 -6.28 8.27 1.53
C LEU A 107 -6.58 9.76 1.24
N PRO A 108 -6.74 10.22 -0.02
CA PRO A 108 -7.07 11.63 -0.30
C PRO A 108 -8.38 12.13 0.34
N PRO A 109 -9.55 11.48 0.18
CA PRO A 109 -10.77 11.94 0.83
C PRO A 109 -10.71 11.82 2.35
N LEU A 110 -9.96 10.86 2.90
CA LEU A 110 -9.74 10.73 4.34
C LEU A 110 -8.97 11.96 4.87
N LEU A 111 -7.85 12.30 4.23
CA LEU A 111 -7.05 13.48 4.58
C LEU A 111 -7.88 14.77 4.48
N MET A 112 -8.65 14.95 3.41
CA MET A 112 -9.51 16.13 3.24
C MET A 112 -10.60 16.23 4.30
N ARG A 113 -11.11 15.11 4.81
CA ARG A 113 -12.16 15.09 5.85
C ARG A 113 -11.59 15.36 7.24
N PHE A 114 -10.42 14.83 7.57
CA PHE A 114 -9.78 15.04 8.87
C PHE A 114 -9.18 16.45 9.01
N ASP A 115 -8.61 16.99 7.93
CA ASP A 115 -8.05 18.33 7.89
C ASP A 115 -9.12 19.44 7.89
N ARG A 116 -10.39 19.09 7.69
CA ARG A 116 -11.53 20.01 7.85
C ARG A 116 -11.97 20.22 9.30
N ARG A 117 -11.38 19.48 10.25
CA ARG A 117 -11.72 19.50 11.69
C ARG A 117 -10.61 20.08 12.59
N GLY A 118 -9.46 20.45 12.01
CA GLY A 118 -8.36 21.14 12.71
C GLY A 118 -8.08 22.48 12.06
#